data_AF-A0A227J0K6-F1
#
_entry.id   AF-A0A227J0K6-F1
#
_cell.length_a   1.000
_cell.length_b   1.000
_cell.length_c   1.000
_cell.angle_alpha   90.00
_cell.angle_beta   90.00
_cell.angle_gamma   90.00
#
_symmetry.space_group_name_H-M   'P 1'
#
loop_
_entity.id
_entity.type
_entity.pdbx_description
1 polymer ?
#
loop_
_entity_poly.entity_id
_entity_poly.type
_entity_poly.pdbx_seq_one_letter_code
_entity_poly.pdbx_strand_id
1 'polypeptide(L)'
;IAMYPKLAGQHAKYLEKQLKDLKLGMTSGGKQGRYDPVMSGMAMPLSDEDIADLAAYYSSLPTSESSTPEDVVAKGKVLYTAGDAERGLTA
;
A
#
# COMPACT_ATOMS: atom_id res chain seq x y z
N ILE A 1 10.92 5.21 -11.94
CA ILE A 1 9.93 4.50 -11.09
C ILE A 1 9.90 5.22 -9.74
N ALA A 2 8.73 5.59 -9.23
CA ALA A 2 8.62 6.19 -7.90
C ALA A 2 8.99 5.15 -6.84
N MET A 3 9.89 5.50 -5.91
CA MET A 3 10.33 4.58 -4.85
C MET A 3 9.33 4.46 -3.68
N TYR A 4 8.46 5.46 -3.50
CA TYR A 4 7.47 5.49 -2.42
C TYR A 4 6.05 5.38 -2.96
N PRO A 5 5.16 4.68 -2.24
CA PRO A 5 3.79 4.50 -2.66
C PRO A 5 3.00 5.81 -2.55
N LYS A 6 2.02 5.97 -3.44
CA LYS A 6 1.02 7.03 -3.34
C LYS A 6 -0.01 6.68 -2.27
N LEU A 7 -0.27 7.60 -1.35
CA LEU A 7 -1.24 7.42 -0.26
C LEU A 7 -2.53 8.20 -0.47
N ALA A 8 -2.48 9.28 -1.25
CA ALA A 8 -3.64 10.15 -1.50
C ALA A 8 -4.78 9.38 -2.18
N GLY A 9 -5.97 9.43 -1.56
CA GLY A 9 -7.18 8.77 -2.02
C GLY A 9 -7.23 7.26 -1.77
N GLN A 10 -6.25 6.69 -1.06
CA GLN A 10 -6.28 5.29 -0.66
C GLN A 10 -7.30 5.08 0.47
N HIS A 11 -7.96 3.92 0.51
CA HIS A 11 -8.97 3.60 1.52
C HIS A 11 -8.42 3.70 2.95
N ALA A 12 -9.09 4.49 3.80
CA ALA A 12 -8.69 4.70 5.20
C ALA A 12 -8.43 3.38 5.96
N LYS A 13 -9.35 2.40 5.90
CA LYS A 13 -9.16 1.09 6.56
C LYS A 13 -7.91 0.35 6.10
N TYR A 14 -7.54 0.49 4.83
CA TYR A 14 -6.31 -0.10 4.31
C TYR A 14 -5.09 0.61 4.89
N LEU A 15 -5.09 1.96 4.91
CA LEU A 15 -4.02 2.76 5.49
C LEU A 15 -3.82 2.46 6.98
N GLU A 16 -4.90 2.39 7.76
CA GLU A 16 -4.85 2.01 9.18
C GLU A 16 -4.20 0.64 9.36
N LYS A 17 -4.65 -0.36 8.58
CA LYS A 17 -4.08 -1.71 8.63
C LYS A 17 -2.58 -1.67 8.32
N GLN A 18 -2.17 -0.96 7.27
CA GLN A 18 -0.77 -0.88 6.89
C GLN A 18 0.10 -0.21 7.96
N LEU A 19 -0.37 0.87 8.58
CA LEU A 19 0.36 1.54 9.66
C LEU A 19 0.50 0.63 10.89
N LYS A 20 -0.57 -0.11 11.25
CA LYS A 20 -0.52 -1.12 12.32
C LYS A 20 0.42 -2.27 11.98
N ASP A 21 0.39 -2.77 10.75
CA ASP A 21 1.30 -3.82 10.28
C ASP A 21 2.76 -3.35 10.30
N LEU A 22 3.03 -2.09 9.93
CA LEU A 22 4.36 -1.46 9.96
C LEU A 22 4.90 -1.31 11.37
N LYS A 23 4.05 -0.89 12.30
CA LYS A 23 4.34 -0.83 13.73
C LYS A 23 4.64 -2.23 14.29
N LEU A 24 3.81 -3.22 13.96
CA LEU A 24 4.03 -4.63 14.36
C LEU A 24 5.32 -5.20 13.75
N GLY A 25 5.64 -4.84 12.51
CA GLY A 25 6.90 -5.15 11.85
C GLY A 25 8.09 -4.66 12.68
N MET A 26 8.05 -3.42 13.15
CA MET A 26 9.13 -2.89 13.99
C MET A 26 9.22 -3.62 15.33
N THR A 27 8.11 -3.71 16.06
CA THR A 27 8.12 -4.25 17.44
C THR A 27 8.39 -5.74 17.51
N SER A 28 8.09 -6.49 16.43
CA SER A 28 8.39 -7.92 16.31
C SER A 28 9.78 -8.22 15.75
N GLY A 29 10.55 -7.21 15.33
CA GLY A 29 11.81 -7.39 14.61
C GLY A 29 11.63 -8.05 13.24
N GLY A 30 10.55 -7.72 12.54
CA GLY A 30 10.21 -8.21 11.20
C GLY A 30 9.62 -9.62 11.15
N LYS A 31 9.31 -10.23 12.29
CA LYS A 31 8.73 -11.60 12.35
C LYS A 31 7.23 -11.62 12.03
N GLN A 32 6.53 -10.50 12.24
CA GLN A 32 5.10 -10.36 12.04
C GLN A 32 4.77 -9.00 11.42
N GLY A 33 3.64 -8.90 10.74
CA GLY A 33 3.21 -7.66 10.09
C GLY A 33 4.04 -7.35 8.84
N ARG A 34 4.17 -6.06 8.52
CA ARG A 34 4.92 -5.54 7.38
C ARG A 34 6.15 -4.85 7.92
N TYR A 35 7.34 -5.21 7.44
CA TYR A 35 8.57 -4.55 7.86
C TYR A 35 9.17 -3.74 6.70
N ASP A 36 9.37 -2.46 6.95
CA ASP A 36 10.16 -1.56 6.11
C ASP A 36 11.02 -0.69 7.04
N PRO A 37 12.37 -0.73 6.97
CA PRO A 37 13.22 -0.05 7.96
C PRO A 37 12.90 1.43 8.16
N VAL A 38 12.44 2.13 7.11
CA VAL A 38 12.11 3.56 7.17
C VAL A 38 10.72 3.74 7.79
N MET A 39 9.69 3.14 7.18
CA MET A 39 8.31 3.37 7.60
C MET A 39 7.94 2.67 8.91
N SER A 40 8.53 1.51 9.20
CA SER A 40 8.33 0.81 10.47
C SER A 40 8.88 1.63 11.64
N GLY A 41 9.99 2.37 11.45
CA GLY A 41 10.51 3.30 12.45
C GLY A 41 9.60 4.50 12.69
N MET A 42 9.03 5.04 11.62
CA MET A 42 8.08 6.16 11.69
C MET A 42 6.73 5.76 12.28
N ALA A 43 6.27 4.53 12.04
CA ALA A 43 4.99 4.02 12.54
C ALA A 43 5.05 3.58 14.01
N MET A 44 6.22 3.24 14.52
CA MET A 44 6.41 2.76 15.89
C MET A 44 5.82 3.67 16.98
N PRO A 45 6.07 5.00 16.99
CA PRO A 45 5.59 5.88 18.06
C PRO A 45 4.11 6.26 17.92
N LEU A 46 3.45 5.98 16.79
CA LEU A 46 2.08 6.43 16.54
C LEU A 46 1.09 5.75 17.50
N SER A 47 0.17 6.52 18.07
CA SER A 47 -0.99 5.99 18.79
C SER A 47 -2.04 5.43 17.81
N ASP A 48 -3.03 4.71 18.32
CA ASP A 48 -4.15 4.26 17.47
C ASP A 48 -4.98 5.42 16.93
N GLU A 49 -5.05 6.54 17.66
CA GLU A 49 -5.70 7.78 17.24
C GLU A 49 -4.92 8.44 16.10
N ASP A 50 -3.59 8.61 16.24
CA ASP A 50 -2.74 9.15 15.16
C ASP A 50 -2.87 8.32 13.87
N ILE A 51 -2.94 6.99 14.01
CA ILE A 51 -3.11 6.09 12.86
C ILE A 51 -4.46 6.32 12.17
N ALA A 52 -5.53 6.47 12.94
CA ALA A 52 -6.87 6.73 12.41
C ALA A 52 -6.93 8.09 11.71
N ASP A 53 -6.34 9.12 12.32
CA ASP A 53 -6.33 10.48 11.78
C ASP A 53 -5.51 10.58 10.49
N LEU A 54 -4.31 9.97 10.45
CA LEU A 54 -3.50 9.92 9.24
C LEU A 54 -4.21 9.16 8.12
N ALA A 55 -4.86 8.05 8.44
CA ALA A 55 -5.62 7.28 7.47
C ALA A 55 -6.81 8.07 6.91
N ALA A 56 -7.56 8.76 7.77
CA ALA A 56 -8.66 9.62 7.36
C ALA A 56 -8.16 10.78 6.48
N TYR A 57 -7.08 11.43 6.89
CA TYR A 57 -6.47 12.53 6.15
C TYR A 57 -6.04 12.11 4.74
N TYR A 58 -5.19 11.08 4.61
CA TYR A 58 -4.69 10.66 3.30
C TYR A 58 -5.81 10.08 2.41
N SER A 59 -6.81 9.42 2.99
CA SER A 59 -7.98 8.94 2.27
C SER A 59 -8.84 10.07 1.71
N SER A 60 -8.83 11.25 2.33
CA SER A 60 -9.61 12.42 1.87
C SER A 60 -8.95 13.17 0.71
N LEU A 61 -7.65 12.96 0.49
CA LEU A 61 -6.92 13.67 -0.57
C LEU A 61 -7.34 13.16 -1.96
N PRO A 62 -7.36 14.03 -2.98
CA PRO A 62 -7.63 13.62 -4.35
C PRO A 62 -6.57 12.63 -4.85
N THR A 63 -6.99 11.60 -5.59
CA THR A 63 -6.07 10.62 -6.17
C THR A 63 -5.12 11.28 -7.14
N SER A 64 -3.83 10.94 -7.03
CA SER A 64 -2.80 11.53 -7.89
C SER A 64 -2.67 10.78 -9.22
N GLU A 65 -2.63 11.52 -10.32
CA GLU A 65 -2.46 11.00 -11.69
C GLU A 65 -1.22 10.10 -11.82
N SER A 66 -1.38 8.95 -12.49
CA SER A 66 -0.28 8.05 -12.85
C SER A 66 -0.24 7.86 -14.35
N SER A 67 0.95 7.89 -14.95
CA SER A 67 1.16 7.50 -16.34
C SER A 67 1.65 6.06 -16.42
N THR A 68 1.21 5.34 -17.45
CA THR A 68 1.67 3.99 -17.79
C THR A 68 2.00 3.97 -19.29
N PRO A 69 3.13 3.38 -19.72
CA PRO A 69 3.44 3.25 -21.14
C PRO A 69 2.33 2.50 -21.90
N GLU A 70 1.92 3.01 -23.07
CA GLU A 70 0.76 2.49 -23.80
C GLU A 70 0.95 1.04 -24.28
N ASP A 71 2.18 0.65 -24.60
CA ASP A 71 2.56 -0.66 -25.14
C ASP A 71 2.34 -1.81 -24.14
N VAL A 72 2.27 -1.51 -22.84
CA VAL A 72 2.01 -2.50 -21.79
C VAL A 72 0.57 -2.56 -21.32
N VAL A 73 -0.27 -1.57 -21.66
CA VAL A 73 -1.66 -1.45 -21.15
C VAL A 73 -2.51 -2.63 -21.58
N ALA A 74 -2.45 -3.02 -22.86
CA ALA A 74 -3.25 -4.12 -23.38
C ALA A 74 -2.92 -5.45 -22.68
N LYS A 75 -1.63 -5.74 -22.47
CA LYS A 75 -1.19 -6.95 -21.78
C LYS A 75 -1.58 -6.94 -20.31
N GLY A 76 -1.38 -5.81 -19.63
CA GLY A 76 -1.76 -5.64 -18.22
C GLY A 76 -3.26 -5.80 -17.98
N LYS A 77 -4.09 -5.29 -18.91
CA LYS A 77 -5.55 -5.44 -18.82
C LYS A 77 -5.99 -6.90 -18.85
N VAL A 78 -5.44 -7.70 -19.77
CA VAL A 78 -5.76 -9.14 -19.86
C VAL A 78 -5.41 -9.85 -18.55
N LEU A 79 -4.20 -9.62 -18.04
CA LEU A 79 -3.75 -10.21 -16.77
C LEU A 79 -4.65 -9.81 -15.59
N TYR A 80 -5.07 -8.55 -15.53
CA TYR A 80 -5.93 -8.06 -14.47
C TYR A 80 -7.35 -8.65 -14.50
N THR A 81 -7.94 -8.83 -15.69
CA THR A 81 -9.34 -9.26 -15.81
C THR A 81 -9.52 -10.76 -15.94
N ALA A 82 -8.58 -11.45 -16.59
CA ALA A 82 -8.69 -12.86 -16.94
C ALA A 82 -7.58 -13.73 -16.33
N GLY A 83 -6.54 -13.12 -15.77
CA GLY A 83 -5.36 -13.83 -15.29
C GLY A 83 -4.54 -14.41 -16.45
N ASP A 84 -3.69 -15.38 -16.10
CA ASP A 84 -2.89 -16.21 -16.99
C ASP A 84 -2.72 -17.59 -16.33
N ALA A 85 -3.55 -18.55 -16.75
CA ALA A 85 -3.57 -19.89 -16.18
C ALA A 85 -2.28 -20.67 -16.47
N GLU A 86 -1.59 -20.40 -17.60
CA GLU A 86 -0.31 -21.04 -17.93
C GLU A 86 0.79 -20.61 -16.96
N ARG A 87 0.71 -19.38 -16.45
CA ARG A 87 1.60 -18.84 -15.41
C ARG A 87 1.09 -19.02 -13.99
N GLY A 88 -0.07 -19.67 -13.80
CA GLY A 88 -0.70 -19.84 -12.49
C GLY A 88 -1.21 -18.54 -11.86
N LEU A 89 -1.45 -17.50 -12.67
CA LEU A 89 -1.99 -16.22 -12.23
C LEU A 89 -3.51 -16.26 -12.38
N THR A 90 -4.24 -16.42 -11.29
CA THR A 90 -5.72 -16.34 -11.31
C THR A 90 -6.17 -14.89 -11.22
N ALA A 91 -7.27 -14.56 -11.91
CA ALA A 91 -7.95 -13.26 -11.79
C ALA A 91 -8.60 -13.07 -10.42
#